data_AF-A0A1J3JNA5-F1
#
_entry.id   AF-A0A1J3JNA5-F1
#
_cell.length_a   1.000
_cell.length_b   1.000
_cell.length_c   1.000
_cell.angle_alpha   90.00
_cell.angle_beta   90.00
_cell.angle_gamma   90.00
#
_symmetry.space_group_name_H-M   'P 1'
#
loop_
_entity.id
_entity.type
_entity.pdbx_description
1 polymer ?
#
loop_
_entity_poly.entity_id
_entity_poly.type
_entity_poly.pdbx_seq_one_letter_code
_entity_poly.pdbx_strand_id
1 'polypeptide(L)'
;MGSSLSNLNDGTNDLATGPSLGDIPESCVACVFTYLTPPEICNLAGLNRSFRGAASSDSVWETKLPPNYQDLLDLLPPERYHGLTKKDIFAVLSRPIPFDDGNKELWIDRVTGRVCMAISARGMAITGIEDRRYWNWITTDEASSGIFAATAGAESTIQMQAQAGRSSYVSDEILASIPDPGAMAAATWYSAAARAVKELSQEVL
;
A
#
# COMPACT_ATOMS: atom_id res chain seq x y z
N MET A 1 31.00 -33.69 12.48
CA MET A 1 32.10 -32.73 12.67
C MET A 1 31.70 -31.82 13.82
N GLY A 2 32.34 -31.98 14.96
CA GLY A 2 32.08 -31.17 16.14
C GLY A 2 32.85 -29.86 16.12
N SER A 3 32.38 -28.89 16.90
CA SER A 3 33.25 -27.98 17.63
C SER A 3 32.67 -27.78 19.03
N SER A 4 33.54 -28.04 20.00
CA SER A 4 33.27 -28.12 21.42
C SER A 4 33.33 -26.75 22.10
N LEU A 5 32.45 -26.60 23.10
CA LEU A 5 32.62 -25.99 24.43
C LEU A 5 33.71 -24.94 24.67
N SER A 6 33.29 -23.85 25.32
CA SER A 6 34.01 -23.32 26.48
C SER A 6 33.04 -22.77 27.52
N ASN A 7 32.72 -23.61 28.51
CA ASN A 7 32.33 -23.15 29.84
C ASN A 7 33.61 -22.65 30.53
N LEU A 8 33.65 -21.37 30.88
CA LEU A 8 34.56 -20.85 31.89
C LEU A 8 33.70 -20.08 32.89
N ASN A 9 33.48 -20.69 34.04
CA ASN A 9 33.03 -20.04 35.25
C ASN A 9 34.22 -20.10 36.20
N ASP A 10 34.80 -18.96 36.58
CA ASP A 10 35.05 -18.59 37.98
C ASP A 10 35.76 -17.21 38.10
N GLY A 11 35.41 -16.47 39.16
CA GLY A 11 36.34 -15.53 39.79
C GLY A 11 36.21 -14.04 39.46
N THR A 12 35.24 -13.39 40.09
CA THR A 12 35.27 -12.00 40.60
C THR A 12 35.71 -10.89 39.64
N ASN A 13 34.72 -10.15 39.12
CA ASN A 13 34.76 -8.68 39.14
C ASN A 13 33.33 -8.18 39.26
N ASP A 14 33.06 -7.52 40.38
CA ASP A 14 31.88 -6.71 40.69
C ASP A 14 31.91 -5.44 39.82
N LEU A 15 31.95 -5.64 38.49
CA LEU A 15 31.82 -4.59 37.50
C LEU A 15 30.33 -4.55 37.17
N ALA A 16 29.63 -3.63 37.82
CA ALA A 16 28.21 -3.36 37.64
C ALA A 16 27.79 -3.66 36.20
N THR A 17 27.05 -4.76 36.02
CA THR A 17 26.33 -5.01 34.78
C THR A 17 25.33 -3.86 34.71
N GLY A 18 25.69 -2.80 33.99
CA GLY A 18 24.87 -1.61 33.89
C GLY A 18 23.47 -2.00 33.43
N PRO A 19 22.43 -1.26 33.85
CA PRO A 19 21.07 -1.56 33.45
C PRO A 19 21.00 -1.71 31.94
N SER A 20 20.53 -2.87 31.49
CA SER A 20 20.39 -3.18 30.07
C SER A 20 19.05 -2.64 29.57
N LEU A 21 18.93 -2.46 28.25
CA LEU A 21 17.66 -2.06 27.63
C LEU A 21 16.53 -3.08 27.90
N GLY A 22 16.88 -4.33 28.21
CA GLY A 22 15.94 -5.39 28.59
C GLY A 22 15.37 -5.25 30.00
N ASP A 23 16.02 -4.47 30.87
CA ASP A 23 15.60 -4.28 32.27
C ASP A 23 14.55 -3.16 32.41
N ILE A 24 14.23 -2.45 31.32
CA ILE A 24 13.19 -1.42 31.30
C ILE A 24 11.82 -2.08 31.45
N PRO A 25 10.96 -1.62 32.39
CA PRO A 25 9.59 -2.10 32.53
C PRO A 25 8.77 -1.89 31.26
N GLU A 26 7.93 -2.86 30.94
CA GLU A 26 7.04 -2.82 29.78
C GLU A 26 6.17 -1.55 29.75
N SER A 27 5.66 -1.13 30.91
CA SER A 27 4.86 0.08 31.04
C SER A 27 5.62 1.35 30.61
N CYS A 28 6.92 1.45 30.93
CA CYS A 28 7.75 2.57 30.50
C CYS A 28 7.94 2.57 28.98
N VAL A 29 8.14 1.40 28.37
CA VAL A 29 8.27 1.27 26.91
C VAL A 29 6.94 1.60 26.22
N ALA A 30 5.82 1.15 26.77
CA ALA A 30 4.49 1.45 26.25
C ALA A 30 4.22 2.96 26.22
N CYS A 31 4.63 3.71 27.24
CA CYS A 31 4.55 5.18 27.25
C CYS A 31 5.37 5.85 26.15
N VAL A 32 6.47 5.25 25.70
CA VAL A 32 7.24 5.77 24.55
C VAL A 32 6.52 5.45 23.25
N PHE A 33 5.98 4.23 23.13
CA PHE A 33 5.29 3.77 21.92
C PHE A 33 4.03 4.60 21.59
N THR A 34 3.37 5.22 22.56
CA THR A 34 2.26 6.14 22.28
C THR A 34 2.67 7.33 21.39
N TYR A 35 3.96 7.67 21.30
CA TYR A 35 4.47 8.74 20.45
C TYR A 35 5.09 8.28 19.13
N LEU A 36 5.17 6.96 18.89
CA LEU A 36 5.76 6.38 17.68
C LEU A 36 4.70 6.01 16.63
N THR A 37 5.11 5.89 15.38
CA THR A 37 4.24 5.35 14.32
C THR A 37 4.11 3.82 14.46
N PRO A 38 3.02 3.21 13.97
CA PRO A 38 2.84 1.77 14.02
C PRO A 38 4.01 0.95 13.41
N PRO A 39 4.64 1.34 12.28
CA PRO A 39 5.80 0.63 11.74
C PRO A 39 7.02 0.70 12.67
N GLU A 40 7.26 1.85 13.32
CA GLU A 40 8.35 1.98 14.30
C GLU A 40 8.12 1.07 15.50
N ILE A 41 6.89 0.99 16.01
CA ILE A 41 6.52 0.07 17.11
C ILE A 41 6.82 -1.38 16.70
N CYS A 42 6.38 -1.80 15.51
CA CYS A 42 6.62 -3.14 14.99
C CYS A 42 8.11 -3.46 14.83
N ASN A 43 8.91 -2.51 14.35
CA ASN A 43 10.35 -2.66 14.23
C ASN A 43 11.02 -2.80 15.59
N LEU A 44 10.63 -1.97 16.56
CA LEU A 44 11.18 -1.97 17.91
C LEU A 44 10.76 -3.21 18.73
N ALA A 45 9.62 -3.82 18.42
CA ALA A 45 9.15 -5.07 19.04
C ALA A 45 10.15 -6.23 18.89
N GLY A 46 11.03 -6.19 17.88
CA GLY A 46 12.05 -7.20 17.64
C GLY A 46 13.26 -7.14 18.57
N LEU A 47 13.44 -6.05 19.33
CA LEU A 47 14.68 -5.81 20.07
C LEU A 47 14.84 -6.67 21.33
N ASN A 48 13.80 -6.77 22.17
CA ASN A 48 13.83 -7.57 23.39
C ASN A 48 12.41 -7.92 23.89
N ARG A 49 12.34 -8.73 24.96
CA ARG A 49 11.07 -9.17 25.57
C ARG A 49 10.16 -8.02 26.04
N SER A 50 10.73 -6.99 26.67
CA SER A 50 9.99 -5.85 27.22
C SER A 50 9.38 -5.00 26.10
N PHE A 51 10.13 -4.81 25.01
CA PHE A 51 9.66 -4.12 23.81
C PHE A 51 8.60 -4.93 23.07
N ARG A 52 8.76 -6.25 22.98
CA ARG A 52 7.75 -7.15 22.40
C ARG A 52 6.43 -7.12 23.17
N GLY A 53 6.50 -7.18 24.51
CA GLY A 53 5.33 -7.05 25.39
C GLY A 53 4.62 -5.72 25.16
N ALA A 54 5.37 -4.62 25.28
CA ALA A 54 4.83 -3.28 25.13
C ALA A 54 4.20 -3.04 23.76
N ALA A 55 4.79 -3.58 22.70
CA ALA A 55 4.28 -3.49 21.32
C ALA A 55 2.99 -4.28 21.11
N SER A 56 2.60 -5.13 22.05
CA SER A 56 1.37 -5.92 22.01
C SER A 56 0.30 -5.40 22.98
N SER A 57 0.61 -4.32 23.74
CA SER A 57 -0.32 -3.74 24.71
C SER A 57 -1.45 -2.96 24.03
N ASP A 58 -2.69 -3.24 24.44
CA ASP A 58 -3.89 -2.53 23.97
C ASP A 58 -3.85 -1.03 24.29
N SER A 59 -3.18 -0.62 25.36
CA SER A 59 -3.06 0.81 25.70
C SER A 59 -2.27 1.59 24.64
N VAL A 60 -1.31 0.94 23.98
CA VAL A 60 -0.53 1.55 22.88
C VAL A 60 -1.41 1.66 21.65
N TRP A 61 -2.06 0.56 21.25
CA TRP A 61 -2.84 0.51 20.01
C TRP A 61 -4.14 1.31 20.07
N GLU A 62 -4.72 1.53 21.25
CA GLU A 62 -5.83 2.48 21.43
C GLU A 62 -5.45 3.89 20.97
N THR A 63 -4.20 4.33 21.20
CA THR A 63 -3.74 5.65 20.74
C THR A 63 -3.52 5.74 19.23
N LYS A 64 -3.46 4.59 18.54
CA LYS A 64 -3.24 4.48 17.10
C LYS A 64 -4.51 4.26 16.30
N LEU A 65 -5.57 3.81 16.97
CA LEU A 65 -6.88 3.65 16.36
C LEU A 65 -7.62 5.00 16.30
N PRO A 66 -8.36 5.26 15.21
CA PRO A 66 -9.22 6.43 15.13
C PRO A 66 -10.38 6.29 16.14
N PRO A 67 -10.90 7.38 16.73
CA PRO A 67 -11.95 7.30 17.76
C PRO A 67 -13.22 6.57 17.32
N ASN A 68 -13.51 6.58 16.01
CA ASN A 68 -14.67 5.97 15.39
C ASN A 68 -14.37 4.58 14.78
N TYR A 69 -13.32 3.88 15.24
CA TYR A 69 -12.96 2.57 14.68
C TYR A 69 -14.06 1.51 14.85
N GLN A 70 -14.94 1.65 15.85
CA GLN A 70 -16.08 0.76 16.05
C GLN A 70 -17.08 0.85 14.87
N ASP A 71 -17.35 2.04 14.36
CA ASP A 71 -18.19 2.23 13.17
C ASP A 71 -17.57 1.57 11.92
N LEU A 72 -16.23 1.50 11.87
CA LEU A 72 -15.52 0.79 10.80
C LEU A 72 -15.62 -0.73 10.95
N LEU A 73 -15.70 -1.24 12.19
CA LEU A 73 -15.89 -2.67 12.45
C LEU A 73 -17.31 -3.14 12.06
N ASP A 74 -18.30 -2.26 12.12
CA ASP A 74 -19.67 -2.56 11.66
C ASP A 74 -19.76 -2.83 10.15
N LEU A 75 -18.77 -2.39 9.38
CA LEU A 75 -18.65 -2.71 7.94
C LEU A 75 -18.13 -4.14 7.69
N LEU A 76 -17.62 -4.82 8.72
CA LEU A 76 -17.05 -6.15 8.64
C LEU A 76 -17.99 -7.21 9.25
N PRO A 77 -17.94 -8.46 8.77
CA PRO A 77 -18.63 -9.56 9.43
C PRO A 77 -18.16 -9.72 10.89
N PRO A 78 -19.05 -9.93 11.86
CA PRO A 78 -18.71 -10.03 13.29
C PRO A 78 -17.64 -11.06 13.62
N GLU A 79 -17.55 -12.13 12.82
CA GLU A 79 -16.59 -13.21 12.95
C GLU A 79 -15.15 -12.76 12.69
N ARG A 80 -14.96 -11.64 11.97
CA ARG A 80 -13.63 -11.13 11.63
C ARG A 80 -12.94 -10.36 12.74
N TYR A 81 -13.68 -9.85 13.72
CA TYR A 81 -13.12 -9.00 14.79
C TYR A 81 -13.43 -9.48 16.21
N HIS A 82 -14.27 -10.49 16.39
CA HIS A 82 -14.54 -11.06 17.71
C HIS A 82 -13.27 -11.62 18.37
N GLY A 83 -12.98 -11.15 19.58
CA GLY A 83 -11.85 -11.61 20.38
C GLY A 83 -10.48 -11.11 19.92
N LEU A 84 -10.42 -10.17 18.97
CA LEU A 84 -9.17 -9.55 18.53
C LEU A 84 -8.64 -8.54 19.54
N THR A 85 -7.31 -8.46 19.64
CA THR A 85 -6.63 -7.37 20.35
C THR A 85 -6.73 -6.08 19.55
N LYS A 86 -6.48 -4.92 20.17
CA LYS A 86 -6.50 -3.63 19.45
C LYS A 86 -5.44 -3.54 18.37
N LYS A 87 -4.32 -4.25 18.56
CA LYS A 87 -3.29 -4.44 17.54
C LYS A 87 -3.85 -5.17 16.32
N ASP A 88 -4.57 -6.26 16.55
CA ASP A 88 -5.15 -7.05 15.47
C ASP A 88 -6.29 -6.30 14.78
N ILE A 89 -7.11 -5.56 15.54
CA ILE A 89 -8.10 -4.63 14.99
C ILE A 89 -7.43 -3.61 14.07
N PHE A 90 -6.35 -2.96 14.52
CA PHE A 90 -5.60 -2.03 13.68
C PHE A 90 -5.10 -2.70 12.40
N ALA A 91 -4.58 -3.92 12.49
CA ALA A 91 -4.09 -4.66 11.33
C ALA A 91 -5.21 -5.02 10.35
N VAL A 92 -6.38 -5.42 10.85
CA VAL A 92 -7.57 -5.71 10.03
C VAL A 92 -8.06 -4.44 9.34
N LEU A 93 -8.22 -3.35 10.09
CA LEU A 93 -8.69 -2.06 9.56
C LEU A 93 -7.66 -1.38 8.63
N SER A 94 -6.39 -1.79 8.68
CA SER A 94 -5.33 -1.35 7.76
C SER A 94 -5.38 -2.04 6.39
N ARG A 95 -6.35 -2.94 6.15
CA ARG A 95 -6.64 -3.52 4.84
C ARG A 95 -7.87 -2.80 4.24
N PRO A 96 -7.95 -2.63 2.92
CA PRO A 96 -9.14 -2.09 2.27
C PRO A 96 -10.41 -2.88 2.63
N ILE A 97 -11.42 -2.17 3.12
CA ILE A 97 -12.74 -2.70 3.48
C ILE A 97 -13.74 -2.18 2.45
N PRO A 98 -14.20 -3.03 1.52
CA PRO A 98 -15.21 -2.64 0.56
C PRO A 98 -16.58 -2.49 1.24
N PHE A 99 -17.30 -1.46 0.85
CA PHE A 99 -18.70 -1.22 1.20
C PHE A 99 -19.42 -0.60 -0.01
N ASP A 100 -20.73 -0.39 0.08
CA ASP A 100 -21.52 0.21 -1.01
C ASP A 100 -21.37 -0.57 -2.35
N ASP A 101 -21.64 -1.87 -2.30
CA ASP A 101 -21.49 -2.81 -3.42
C ASP A 101 -20.07 -2.82 -4.05
N GLY A 102 -19.06 -2.50 -3.25
CA GLY A 102 -17.65 -2.45 -3.68
C GLY A 102 -17.30 -1.18 -4.47
N ASN A 103 -18.18 -0.18 -4.50
CA ASN A 103 -17.87 1.10 -5.13
C ASN A 103 -17.06 2.02 -4.22
N LYS A 104 -16.99 1.71 -2.93
CA LYS A 104 -16.24 2.49 -1.95
C LYS A 104 -15.42 1.55 -1.08
N GLU A 105 -14.24 2.00 -0.70
CA GLU A 105 -13.36 1.25 0.20
C GLU A 105 -12.83 2.18 1.29
N LEU A 106 -12.70 1.64 2.51
CA LEU A 106 -12.17 2.32 3.68
C LEU A 106 -10.99 1.53 4.25
N TRP A 107 -9.96 2.22 4.75
CA TRP A 107 -8.88 1.60 5.51
C TRP A 107 -8.22 2.62 6.44
N ILE A 108 -7.40 2.13 7.36
CA ILE A 108 -6.53 2.96 8.18
C ILE A 108 -5.14 3.02 7.54
N ASP A 109 -4.60 4.23 7.40
CA ASP A 109 -3.23 4.44 6.99
C ASP A 109 -2.26 3.89 8.05
N ARG A 110 -1.35 3.01 7.61
CA ARG A 110 -0.47 2.26 8.51
C ARG A 110 0.53 3.13 9.26
N VAL A 111 0.82 4.33 8.77
CA VAL A 111 1.80 5.24 9.37
C VAL A 111 1.12 6.23 10.30
N THR A 112 0.06 6.87 9.83
CA THR A 112 -0.61 7.97 10.51
C THR A 112 -1.78 7.53 11.40
N GLY A 113 -2.29 6.31 11.23
CA GLY A 113 -3.47 5.81 11.95
C GLY A 113 -4.78 6.52 11.54
N ARG A 114 -4.75 7.33 10.48
CA ARG A 114 -5.92 8.06 9.99
C ARG A 114 -6.75 7.21 9.05
N VAL A 115 -8.04 7.52 8.98
CA VAL A 115 -8.96 6.88 8.04
C VAL A 115 -8.71 7.42 6.63
N CYS A 116 -8.57 6.51 5.68
CA CYS A 116 -8.46 6.72 4.25
C CYS A 116 -9.67 6.11 3.56
N MET A 117 -10.09 6.72 2.44
CA MET A 117 -11.21 6.24 1.63
C MET A 117 -10.86 6.34 0.15
N ALA A 118 -11.26 5.32 -0.61
CA ALA A 118 -11.32 5.36 -2.06
C ALA A 118 -12.78 5.28 -2.51
N ILE A 119 -13.14 6.08 -3.51
CA ILE A 119 -14.48 6.09 -4.10
C ILE A 119 -14.30 5.87 -5.60
N SER A 120 -14.92 4.83 -6.13
CA SER A 120 -14.94 4.57 -7.56
C SER A 120 -15.83 5.59 -8.26
N ALA A 121 -15.59 5.85 -9.55
CA ALA A 121 -16.47 6.74 -10.32
C ALA A 121 -17.94 6.26 -10.29
N ARG A 122 -18.20 4.94 -10.20
CA ARG A 122 -19.57 4.38 -10.03
C ARG A 122 -20.21 4.75 -8.70
N GLY A 123 -19.42 4.91 -7.64
CA GLY A 123 -19.88 5.35 -6.33
C GLY A 123 -20.06 6.88 -6.22
N MET A 124 -19.75 7.64 -7.28
CA MET A 124 -19.88 9.09 -7.33
C MET A 124 -21.13 9.53 -8.12
N ALA A 125 -21.72 10.65 -7.69
CA ALA A 125 -22.82 11.30 -8.41
C ALA A 125 -22.30 12.17 -9.58
N ILE A 126 -21.76 11.54 -10.62
CA ILE A 126 -21.29 12.24 -11.83
C ILE A 126 -22.42 12.34 -12.87
N THR A 127 -22.65 13.55 -13.39
CA THR A 127 -23.70 13.77 -14.40
C THR A 127 -23.36 13.02 -15.68
N GLY A 128 -24.31 12.23 -16.20
CA GLY A 128 -24.14 11.48 -17.45
C GLY A 128 -23.32 10.19 -17.33
N ILE A 129 -23.00 9.73 -16.12
CA ILE A 129 -22.19 8.51 -15.92
C ILE A 129 -22.86 7.22 -16.43
N GLU A 130 -24.20 7.20 -16.45
CA GLU A 130 -24.99 6.10 -17.02
C GLU A 130 -25.19 6.23 -18.54
N ASP A 131 -24.87 7.39 -19.12
CA ASP A 131 -25.06 7.64 -20.53
C ASP A 131 -23.83 7.20 -21.32
N ARG A 132 -23.98 6.10 -22.06
CA ARG A 132 -22.93 5.51 -22.91
C ARG A 132 -22.40 6.44 -24.00
N ARG A 133 -23.09 7.55 -24.30
CA ARG A 133 -22.60 8.57 -25.22
C ARG A 133 -21.47 9.40 -24.61
N TYR A 134 -21.43 9.51 -23.29
CA TYR A 134 -20.43 10.30 -22.57
C TYR A 134 -19.47 9.45 -21.74
N TRP A 135 -19.90 8.26 -21.30
CA TRP A 135 -19.11 7.39 -20.43
C TRP A 135 -19.17 5.92 -20.83
N ASN A 136 -18.03 5.25 -20.92
CA ASN A 136 -17.97 3.81 -21.17
C ASN A 136 -17.12 3.11 -20.11
N TRP A 137 -17.69 2.05 -19.52
CA TRP A 137 -16.97 1.18 -18.59
C TRP A 137 -16.25 0.09 -19.39
N ILE A 138 -14.93 0.10 -19.33
CA ILE A 138 -14.07 -0.88 -20.00
C ILE A 138 -13.57 -1.88 -18.96
N THR A 139 -13.66 -3.18 -19.25
CA THR A 139 -13.14 -4.20 -18.34
C THR A 139 -11.61 -4.20 -18.33
N THR A 140 -10.99 -4.73 -17.28
CA THR A 140 -9.53 -4.77 -17.14
C THR A 140 -8.85 -5.56 -18.27
N ASP A 141 -9.52 -6.61 -18.77
CA ASP A 141 -9.02 -7.42 -19.89
C ASP A 141 -9.09 -6.67 -21.21
N GLU A 142 -10.22 -6.02 -21.49
CA GLU A 142 -10.38 -5.15 -22.68
C GLU A 142 -9.40 -3.97 -22.65
N ALA A 143 -9.21 -3.37 -21.47
CA ALA A 143 -8.24 -2.29 -21.29
C ALA A 143 -6.81 -2.79 -21.55
N SER A 144 -6.45 -3.97 -21.04
CA SER A 144 -5.12 -4.57 -21.25
C SER A 144 -4.86 -4.88 -22.72
N SER A 145 -5.86 -5.41 -23.43
CA SER A 145 -5.79 -5.63 -24.88
C SER A 145 -5.67 -4.32 -25.65
N GLY A 146 -6.46 -3.31 -25.28
CA GLY A 146 -6.41 -1.97 -25.86
C GLY A 146 -5.05 -1.28 -25.65
N ILE A 147 -4.43 -1.45 -24.48
CA ILE A 147 -3.09 -0.93 -24.19
C ILE A 147 -2.03 -1.61 -25.05
N PHE A 148 -2.09 -2.93 -25.18
CA PHE A 148 -1.18 -3.65 -26.07
C PHE A 148 -1.30 -3.16 -27.52
N ALA A 149 -2.55 -2.98 -28.00
CA ALA A 149 -2.81 -2.42 -29.32
C ALA A 149 -2.33 -0.97 -29.45
N ALA A 150 -2.47 -0.14 -28.41
CA ALA A 150 -2.00 1.25 -28.41
C ALA A 150 -0.47 1.33 -28.46
N THR A 151 0.25 0.48 -27.71
CA THR A 151 1.72 0.38 -27.76
C THR A 151 2.19 -0.10 -29.12
N ALA A 152 1.60 -1.18 -29.64
CA ALA A 152 1.92 -1.69 -30.98
C ALA A 152 1.61 -0.63 -32.07
N GLY A 153 0.51 0.11 -31.93
CA GLY A 153 0.15 1.20 -32.83
C GLY A 153 1.12 2.38 -32.75
N ALA A 154 1.58 2.73 -31.55
CA ALA A 154 2.59 3.78 -31.34
C ALA A 154 3.95 3.38 -31.95
N GLU A 155 4.41 2.14 -31.75
CA GLU A 155 5.64 1.62 -32.35
C GLU A 155 5.55 1.57 -33.89
N SER A 156 4.37 1.26 -34.42
CA SER A 156 4.11 1.18 -35.86
C SER A 156 4.09 2.55 -36.56
N THR A 157 4.21 3.66 -35.83
CA THR A 157 4.25 5.01 -36.43
C THR A 157 5.45 5.22 -37.35
N ILE A 158 6.53 4.46 -37.20
CA ILE A 158 7.68 4.45 -38.13
C ILE A 158 7.30 4.05 -39.55
N GLN A 159 6.19 3.31 -39.72
CA GLN A 159 5.68 2.85 -41.01
C GLN A 159 4.58 3.76 -41.55
N MET A 160 4.18 4.81 -40.82
CA MET A 160 3.11 5.71 -41.22
C MET A 160 3.64 6.84 -42.11
N GLN A 161 2.88 7.17 -43.16
CA GLN A 161 3.14 8.39 -43.91
C GLN A 161 2.65 9.61 -43.14
N ALA A 162 3.52 10.60 -42.95
CA ALA A 162 3.15 11.87 -42.34
C ALA A 162 2.12 12.60 -43.22
N GLN A 163 0.91 12.84 -42.70
CA GLN A 163 -0.06 13.74 -43.30
C GLN A 163 0.03 15.15 -42.70
N ALA A 164 -0.56 16.13 -43.39
CA ALA A 164 -0.32 17.56 -43.21
C ALA A 164 -0.36 18.02 -41.73
N GLY A 165 0.68 18.77 -41.33
CA GLY A 165 0.80 19.41 -40.02
C GLY A 165 1.85 18.82 -39.08
N ARG A 166 2.35 17.60 -39.33
CA ARG A 166 3.17 16.88 -38.35
C ARG A 166 4.69 16.87 -38.59
N SER A 167 5.20 17.31 -39.74
CA SER A 167 6.58 16.96 -40.09
C SER A 167 7.35 17.86 -41.08
N SER A 168 6.94 19.10 -41.35
CA SER A 168 7.73 19.94 -42.28
C SER A 168 9.14 20.26 -41.79
N TYR A 169 9.44 20.01 -40.50
CA TYR A 169 10.72 20.32 -39.86
C TYR A 169 11.51 19.09 -39.37
N VAL A 170 11.03 17.86 -39.64
CA VAL A 170 11.67 16.60 -39.23
C VAL A 170 12.01 15.80 -40.49
N SER A 171 13.22 15.24 -40.57
CA SER A 171 13.68 14.50 -41.75
C SER A 171 13.02 13.12 -41.86
N ASP A 172 12.81 12.67 -43.10
CA ASP A 172 12.22 11.35 -43.39
C ASP A 172 13.01 10.19 -42.76
N GLU A 173 14.34 10.35 -42.63
CA GLU A 173 15.22 9.37 -41.99
C GLU A 173 14.93 9.22 -40.50
N ILE A 174 14.58 10.31 -39.81
CA ILE A 174 14.18 10.29 -38.40
C ILE A 174 12.77 9.70 -38.26
N LEU A 175 11.84 10.04 -39.16
CA LEU A 175 10.48 9.49 -39.15
C LEU A 175 10.45 7.98 -39.41
N ALA A 176 11.37 7.46 -40.21
CA ALA A 176 11.46 6.04 -40.53
C ALA A 176 12.20 5.19 -39.47
N SER A 177 12.92 5.84 -38.54
CA SER A 177 13.76 5.15 -37.54
C SER A 177 13.25 5.29 -36.11
N ILE A 178 12.48 6.34 -35.80
CA ILE A 178 12.02 6.64 -34.44
C ILE A 178 10.50 6.74 -34.43
N PRO A 179 9.81 5.93 -33.59
CA PRO A 179 8.37 6.07 -33.40
C PRO A 179 8.01 7.46 -32.87
N ASP A 180 6.82 7.94 -33.19
CA ASP A 180 6.35 9.25 -32.76
C ASP A 180 6.44 9.40 -31.23
N PRO A 181 7.23 10.37 -30.72
CA PRO A 181 7.46 10.50 -29.29
C PRO A 181 6.19 10.79 -28.49
N GLY A 182 5.21 11.47 -29.07
CA GLY A 182 3.92 11.77 -28.42
C GLY A 182 3.05 10.53 -28.26
N ALA A 183 2.97 9.69 -29.31
CA ALA A 183 2.27 8.43 -29.30
C ALA A 183 2.91 7.46 -28.29
N MET A 184 4.25 7.37 -28.28
CA MET A 184 4.98 6.56 -27.31
C MET A 184 4.78 7.05 -25.87
N ALA A 185 4.78 8.37 -25.64
CA ALA A 185 4.51 8.93 -24.31
C ALA A 185 3.10 8.59 -23.82
N ALA A 186 2.09 8.73 -24.69
CA ALA A 186 0.71 8.36 -24.37
C ALA A 186 0.57 6.86 -24.05
N ALA A 187 1.11 5.98 -24.91
CA ALA A 187 1.06 4.53 -24.71
C ALA A 187 1.79 4.09 -23.42
N THR A 188 2.94 4.71 -23.13
CA THR A 188 3.69 4.47 -21.89
C THR A 188 2.89 4.88 -20.67
N TRP A 189 2.23 6.04 -20.71
CA TRP A 189 1.39 6.51 -19.61
C TRP A 189 0.21 5.56 -19.36
N TYR A 190 -0.51 5.14 -20.41
CA TYR A 190 -1.60 4.17 -20.27
C TYR A 190 -1.12 2.82 -19.70
N SER A 191 0.06 2.36 -20.13
CA SER A 191 0.68 1.14 -19.61
C SER A 191 1.03 1.26 -18.12
N ALA A 192 1.60 2.39 -17.70
CA ALA A 192 1.94 2.66 -16.31
C ALA A 192 0.69 2.75 -15.43
N ALA A 193 -0.34 3.46 -15.89
CA ALA A 193 -1.62 3.57 -15.19
C ALA A 193 -2.27 2.20 -14.97
N ALA A 194 -2.31 1.35 -16.00
CA ALA A 194 -2.88 0.01 -15.87
C ALA A 194 -2.09 -0.89 -14.93
N ARG A 195 -0.76 -0.76 -14.91
CA ARG A 195 0.09 -1.50 -13.97
C ARG A 195 -0.18 -1.11 -12.52
N ALA A 196 -0.31 0.20 -12.25
CA ALA A 196 -0.65 0.71 -10.93
C ALA A 196 -2.04 0.24 -10.47
N VAL A 197 -3.04 0.24 -11.37
CA VAL A 197 -4.38 -0.31 -11.06
C VAL A 197 -4.31 -1.81 -10.73
N LYS A 198 -3.47 -2.57 -11.43
CA LYS A 198 -3.29 -4.00 -11.17
C LYS A 198 -2.60 -4.26 -9.84
N GLU A 199 -1.57 -3.49 -9.48
CA GLU A 199 -0.88 -3.57 -8.20
C GLU A 199 -1.84 -3.29 -7.03
N LEU A 200 -2.66 -2.24 -7.15
CA LEU A 200 -3.72 -1.94 -6.17
C LEU A 200 -4.74 -3.07 -6.03
N SER A 201 -5.09 -3.74 -7.13
CA SER A 201 -6.04 -4.87 -7.09
C SER A 201 -5.43 -6.16 -6.53
N GLN A 202 -4.10 -6.33 -6.57
CA GLN A 202 -3.41 -7.53 -6.11
C GLN A 202 -3.02 -7.46 -4.62
N GLU A 203 -2.85 -6.26 -4.05
CA GLU A 203 -2.71 -6.09 -2.59
C GLU A 203 -4.00 -6.45 -1.81
N VAL A 204 -5.10 -6.68 -2.52
CA VAL A 204 -6.43 -7.00 -1.97
C VAL A 204 -6.66 -8.52 -1.79
N LEU A 205 -5.81 -9.40 -2.34
CA LEU A 205 -5.85 -10.87 -2.14
C LEU A 205 -4.78 -11.33 -1.14
#